data_AF-A0AAN7TC96-F1
#
_entry.id   AF-A0AAN7TC96-F1
#
_cell.length_a   1.000
_cell.length_b   1.000
_cell.length_c   1.000
_cell.angle_alpha   90.00
_cell.angle_beta   90.00
_cell.angle_gamma   90.00
#
_symmetry.space_group_name_H-M   'P 1'
#
loop_
_entity.id
_entity.type
_entity.pdbx_description
1 polymer ?
#
loop_
_entity_poly.entity_id
_entity_poly.type
_entity_poly.pdbx_seq_one_letter_code
_entity_poly.pdbx_strand_id
1 'polypeptide(L)'
;MYVITAAAVLGLTATAFAQSTPCSPMPIGYGPVPSPNTEAAFKTFSSFASAASNAITPQLYQRIFTNLNASETAGSSNVYLGYYELKTYDPASCTAICDTTSGCVGTNLYFERDPSLVPGDACPNPTALTLIKWSPVTVQAATNDGQYQAQFHVLIAGSNGYMKLPSQACSAISSAWGGDSYSFPTGAGQQNWQSWTQSAPANFRAATSFPNAAIAGAGRFAGGPPGGGMGGW
;
A
#
# COMPACT_ATOMS: atom_id res chain seq x y z
N MET A 1 -49.72 12.94 39.22
CA MET A 1 -48.30 12.69 39.55
C MET A 1 -47.66 12.04 38.34
N TYR A 2 -46.83 12.79 37.61
CA TYR A 2 -46.10 12.30 36.42
C TYR A 2 -44.75 11.76 36.89
N VAL A 3 -44.47 10.48 36.63
CA VAL A 3 -43.17 9.87 36.91
C VAL A 3 -42.29 10.13 35.69
N ILE A 4 -41.27 11.00 35.84
CA ILE A 4 -40.24 11.22 34.83
C ILE A 4 -39.21 10.09 35.01
N THR A 5 -39.19 9.13 34.09
CA THR A 5 -38.09 8.15 34.00
C THR A 5 -36.88 8.83 33.36
N ALA A 6 -35.75 8.82 34.08
CA ALA A 6 -34.47 9.34 33.59
C ALA A 6 -33.94 8.45 32.46
N ALA A 7 -33.81 9.01 31.25
CA ALA A 7 -33.11 8.36 30.15
C ALA A 7 -31.60 8.46 30.40
N ALA A 8 -30.94 7.31 30.57
CA ALA A 8 -29.48 7.25 30.60
C ALA A 8 -28.95 7.58 29.20
N VAL A 9 -28.37 8.78 29.06
CA VAL A 9 -27.62 9.15 27.86
C VAL A 9 -26.32 8.36 27.90
N LEU A 10 -26.25 7.27 27.13
CA LEU A 10 -25.00 6.59 26.81
C LEU A 10 -24.13 7.57 26.04
N GLY A 11 -23.19 8.20 26.74
CA GLY A 11 -22.17 9.05 26.13
C GLY A 11 -21.33 8.21 25.18
N LEU A 12 -21.43 8.48 23.88
CA LEU A 12 -20.41 8.07 22.93
C LEU A 12 -19.14 8.86 23.25
N THR A 13 -18.19 8.25 23.95
CA THR A 13 -16.82 8.75 23.96
C THR A 13 -16.26 8.54 22.56
N ALA A 14 -16.19 9.62 21.78
CA ALA A 14 -15.33 9.65 20.61
C ALA A 14 -13.90 9.37 21.10
N THR A 15 -13.35 8.21 20.77
CA THR A 15 -11.90 7.99 20.87
C THR A 15 -11.24 9.00 19.96
N ALA A 16 -10.72 10.09 20.54
CA ALA A 16 -9.80 10.97 19.86
C ALA A 16 -8.68 10.11 19.28
N PHE A 17 -8.37 10.29 18.00
CA PHE A 17 -7.11 9.80 17.45
C PHE A 17 -6.02 10.36 18.37
N ALA A 18 -5.29 9.48 19.07
CA ALA A 18 -4.20 9.93 19.93
C ALA A 18 -3.19 10.63 19.02
N GLN A 19 -3.19 11.96 19.05
CA GLN A 19 -2.20 12.75 18.35
C GLN A 19 -0.85 12.33 18.92
N SER A 20 0.03 11.84 18.05
CA SER A 20 1.36 11.41 18.44
C SER A 20 2.06 12.56 19.14
N THR A 21 2.48 12.35 20.38
CA THR A 21 3.14 13.40 21.18
C THR A 21 4.53 13.65 20.59
N PRO A 22 4.92 14.90 20.31
CA PRO A 22 6.26 15.21 19.81
C PRO A 22 7.34 14.55 20.67
N CYS A 23 8.35 13.96 20.03
CA CYS A 23 9.46 13.26 20.67
C CYS A 23 9.09 12.03 21.48
N SER A 24 7.87 11.48 21.34
CA SER A 24 7.53 10.17 21.89
C SER A 24 8.16 9.03 21.05
N PRO A 25 8.51 7.89 21.67
CA PRO A 25 9.06 6.74 20.95
C PRO A 25 8.13 6.19 19.86
N MET A 26 8.69 5.90 18.70
CA MET A 26 8.02 5.16 17.63
C MET A 26 8.21 3.64 17.83
N PRO A 27 7.34 2.79 17.29
CA PRO A 27 7.53 1.34 17.28
C PRO A 27 8.88 0.93 16.69
N ILE A 28 9.45 -0.16 17.19
CA ILE A 28 10.74 -0.66 16.71
C ILE A 28 10.64 -1.24 15.30
N GLY A 29 11.70 -1.05 14.51
CA GLY A 29 11.86 -1.69 13.21
C GLY A 29 12.65 -2.98 13.25
N TYR A 30 12.37 -3.88 12.31
CA TYR A 30 13.07 -5.16 12.14
C TYR A 30 14.07 -5.16 10.98
N GLY A 31 14.10 -4.10 10.16
CA GLY A 31 15.05 -3.98 9.05
C GLY A 31 16.46 -3.67 9.53
N PRO A 32 17.49 -4.01 8.74
CA PRO A 32 18.85 -3.66 9.09
C PRO A 32 19.05 -2.14 8.99
N VAL A 33 19.79 -1.58 9.94
CA VAL A 33 20.05 -0.13 10.02
C VAL A 33 21.47 0.14 9.50
N PRO A 34 21.65 1.03 8.51
CA PRO A 34 22.98 1.36 8.00
C PRO A 34 23.84 2.06 9.06
N SER A 35 25.16 1.83 8.98
CA SER A 35 26.17 2.59 9.74
C SER A 35 27.13 3.24 8.72
N PRO A 36 27.17 4.58 8.63
CA PRO A 36 26.50 5.56 9.49
C PRO A 36 24.99 5.66 9.25
N ASN A 37 24.21 6.07 10.28
CA ASN A 37 22.75 6.25 10.20
C ASN A 37 22.38 7.57 9.51
N THR A 38 22.58 7.65 8.19
CA THR A 38 22.29 8.84 7.38
C THR A 38 21.40 8.51 6.18
N GLU A 39 20.78 9.53 5.60
CA GLU A 39 19.98 9.37 4.37
C GLU A 39 20.77 8.78 3.21
N ALA A 40 21.99 9.29 2.99
CA ALA A 40 22.86 8.84 1.91
C ALA A 40 23.27 7.37 2.09
N ALA A 41 23.60 6.97 3.33
CA ALA A 41 23.92 5.58 3.64
C ALA A 41 22.69 4.67 3.47
N PHE A 42 21.50 5.14 3.85
CA PHE A 42 20.24 4.39 3.69
C PHE A 42 19.93 4.10 2.21
N LYS A 43 19.97 5.13 1.34
CA LYS A 43 19.66 4.98 -0.10
C LYS A 43 20.61 4.05 -0.86
N THR A 44 21.80 3.82 -0.32
CA THR A 44 22.87 3.04 -0.99
C THR A 44 23.25 1.78 -0.20
N PHE A 45 22.47 1.40 0.82
CA PHE A 45 22.83 0.30 1.70
C PHE A 45 22.74 -1.05 0.98
N SER A 46 23.88 -1.72 0.81
CA SER A 46 24.01 -2.94 0.02
C SER A 46 23.17 -4.11 0.54
N SER A 47 22.88 -4.15 1.85
CA SER A 47 22.01 -5.16 2.45
C SER A 47 20.58 -5.09 1.90
N PHE A 48 20.07 -3.89 1.63
CA PHE A 48 18.74 -3.70 1.01
C PHE A 48 18.75 -4.20 -0.43
N ALA A 49 19.78 -3.83 -1.20
CA ALA A 49 19.93 -4.28 -2.57
C ALA A 49 20.05 -5.80 -2.69
N SER A 50 20.81 -6.42 -1.77
CA SER A 50 20.98 -7.86 -1.69
C SER A 50 19.68 -8.56 -1.35
N ALA A 51 18.95 -8.09 -0.34
CA ALA A 51 17.64 -8.64 0.03
C ALA A 51 16.64 -8.55 -1.13
N ALA A 52 16.52 -7.37 -1.74
CA ALA A 52 15.59 -7.14 -2.85
C ALA A 52 15.94 -7.98 -4.09
N SER A 53 17.22 -8.07 -4.45
CA SER A 53 17.65 -8.77 -5.66
C SER A 53 17.55 -10.29 -5.51
N ASN A 54 17.89 -10.82 -4.33
CA ASN A 54 17.87 -12.25 -4.02
C ASN A 54 16.47 -12.78 -3.62
N ALA A 55 15.51 -11.89 -3.38
CA ALA A 55 14.15 -12.28 -3.02
C ALA A 55 13.49 -13.09 -4.15
N ILE A 56 12.98 -14.28 -3.79
CA ILE A 56 12.34 -15.19 -4.73
C ILE A 56 10.96 -14.64 -5.09
N THR A 57 10.64 -14.60 -6.38
CA THR A 57 9.29 -14.28 -6.86
C THR A 57 8.32 -15.40 -6.49
N PRO A 58 7.23 -15.11 -5.74
CA PRO A 58 6.23 -16.12 -5.40
C PRO A 58 5.56 -16.71 -6.64
N GLN A 59 5.11 -17.97 -6.53
CA GLN A 59 4.40 -18.64 -7.62
C GLN A 59 3.12 -17.87 -7.97
N LEU A 60 2.76 -17.84 -9.25
CA LEU A 60 1.61 -17.09 -9.79
C LEU A 60 1.74 -15.56 -9.73
N TYR A 61 2.91 -15.06 -9.35
CA TYR A 61 3.28 -13.66 -9.44
C TYR A 61 4.46 -13.47 -10.41
N GLN A 62 4.61 -12.25 -10.90
CA GLN A 62 5.76 -11.79 -11.66
C GLN A 62 6.35 -10.54 -10.98
N ARG A 63 7.68 -10.43 -10.95
CA ARG A 63 8.35 -9.23 -10.45
C ARG A 63 8.38 -8.17 -11.55
N ILE A 64 7.75 -7.02 -11.30
CA ILE A 64 7.60 -5.93 -12.28
C ILE A 64 8.70 -4.87 -12.18
N PHE A 65 9.28 -4.72 -11.00
CA PHE A 65 10.50 -3.94 -10.77
C PHE A 65 11.24 -4.51 -9.57
N THR A 66 12.53 -4.15 -9.46
CA THR A 66 13.37 -4.63 -8.38
C THR A 66 14.32 -3.55 -7.89
N ASN A 67 14.56 -3.54 -6.57
CA ASN A 67 15.54 -2.71 -5.90
C ASN A 67 15.45 -1.20 -6.25
N LEU A 68 14.24 -0.64 -6.26
CA LEU A 68 14.05 0.79 -6.47
C LEU A 68 14.15 1.57 -5.14
N ASN A 69 14.48 2.87 -5.24
CA ASN A 69 14.48 3.83 -4.13
C ASN A 69 13.17 4.62 -4.03
N ALA A 70 12.06 3.96 -4.37
CA ALA A 70 10.72 4.50 -4.28
C ALA A 70 9.72 3.37 -4.00
N SER A 71 8.63 3.64 -3.30
CA SER A 71 7.49 2.74 -3.17
C SER A 71 6.43 3.09 -4.22
N GLU A 72 5.49 2.18 -4.43
CA GLU A 72 4.29 2.51 -5.18
C GLU A 72 3.44 3.55 -4.43
N THR A 73 2.86 4.47 -5.21
CA THR A 73 1.91 5.46 -4.71
C THR A 73 0.50 4.95 -4.97
N ALA A 74 -0.41 5.11 -4.01
CA ALA A 74 -1.82 4.91 -4.29
C ALA A 74 -2.38 6.11 -5.08
N GLY A 75 -2.61 5.93 -6.38
CA GLY A 75 -3.31 6.91 -7.20
C GLY A 75 -4.82 6.89 -6.96
N SER A 76 -5.55 7.88 -7.48
CA SER A 76 -7.02 8.02 -7.34
C SER A 76 -7.85 6.87 -7.92
N SER A 77 -7.27 6.07 -8.82
CA SER A 77 -7.88 4.84 -9.37
C SER A 77 -7.55 3.58 -8.57
N ASN A 78 -6.73 3.72 -7.52
CA ASN A 78 -6.36 2.65 -6.61
C ASN A 78 -6.93 2.89 -5.25
N VAL A 79 -7.36 1.81 -4.64
CA VAL A 79 -7.58 1.83 -3.21
C VAL A 79 -6.24 1.52 -2.55
N TYR A 80 -5.66 2.50 -1.85
CA TYR A 80 -4.65 2.19 -0.84
C TYR A 80 -5.34 1.36 0.24
N LEU A 81 -5.01 0.09 0.36
CA LEU A 81 -5.60 -0.76 1.42
C LEU A 81 -4.75 -0.73 2.71
N GLY A 82 -3.87 0.26 2.84
CA GLY A 82 -2.91 0.38 3.93
C GLY A 82 -1.56 -0.24 3.62
N TYR A 83 -0.76 -0.35 4.67
CA TYR A 83 0.50 -1.08 4.69
C TYR A 83 0.54 -1.99 5.90
N TYR A 84 1.43 -2.97 5.84
CA TYR A 84 1.77 -3.83 6.97
C TYR A 84 3.27 -3.85 7.17
N GLU A 85 3.67 -4.03 8.42
CA GLU A 85 5.07 -4.21 8.79
C GLU A 85 5.41 -5.69 8.91
N LEU A 86 6.59 -6.05 8.41
CA LEU A 86 7.13 -7.41 8.45
C LEU A 86 8.37 -7.47 9.33
N LYS A 87 8.62 -8.66 9.87
CA LYS A 87 9.87 -8.96 10.57
C LYS A 87 11.02 -9.32 9.62
N THR A 88 10.69 -9.76 8.41
CA THR A 88 11.64 -10.22 7.39
C THR A 88 11.22 -9.73 6.02
N TYR A 89 12.20 -9.52 5.14
CA TYR A 89 11.94 -9.18 3.74
C TYR A 89 11.51 -10.45 2.99
N ASP A 90 10.21 -10.76 3.03
CA ASP A 90 9.63 -11.98 2.46
C ASP A 90 8.45 -11.67 1.52
N PRO A 91 8.66 -11.79 0.20
CA PRO A 91 7.58 -11.63 -0.78
C PRO A 91 6.42 -12.59 -0.57
N ALA A 92 6.66 -13.82 -0.10
CA ALA A 92 5.62 -14.84 0.03
C ALA A 92 4.59 -14.45 1.11
N SER A 93 5.05 -13.89 2.23
CA SER A 93 4.16 -13.31 3.26
C SER A 93 3.28 -12.19 2.70
N CYS A 94 3.80 -11.36 1.80
CA CYS A 94 3.04 -10.28 1.18
C CYS A 94 1.96 -10.83 0.24
N THR A 95 2.34 -11.75 -0.66
CA THR A 95 1.42 -12.30 -1.66
C THR A 95 0.33 -13.15 -1.03
N ALA A 96 0.63 -13.89 0.05
CA ALA A 96 -0.38 -14.66 0.78
C ALA A 96 -1.51 -13.77 1.33
N ILE A 97 -1.19 -12.58 1.83
CA ILE A 97 -2.21 -11.63 2.29
C ILE A 97 -2.95 -11.04 1.09
N CYS A 98 -2.25 -10.67 0.01
CA CYS A 98 -2.87 -10.20 -1.23
C CYS A 98 -3.85 -11.21 -1.82
N ASP A 99 -3.53 -12.51 -1.78
CA ASP A 99 -4.40 -13.59 -2.28
C ASP A 99 -5.74 -13.68 -1.55
N THR A 100 -5.78 -13.26 -0.29
CA THR A 100 -7.00 -13.23 0.54
C THR A 100 -7.67 -11.85 0.57
N THR A 101 -7.06 -10.85 -0.05
CA THR A 101 -7.56 -9.47 -0.08
C THR A 101 -8.33 -9.22 -1.38
N SER A 102 -9.64 -9.01 -1.26
CA SER A 102 -10.50 -8.72 -2.42
C SER A 102 -9.97 -7.53 -3.23
N GLY A 103 -9.83 -7.71 -4.53
CA GLY A 103 -9.34 -6.68 -5.45
C GLY A 103 -7.81 -6.48 -5.45
N CYS A 104 -7.06 -7.20 -4.64
CA CYS A 104 -5.60 -7.13 -4.68
C CYS A 104 -5.05 -7.86 -5.91
N VAL A 105 -4.25 -7.17 -6.71
CA VAL A 105 -3.61 -7.74 -7.91
C VAL A 105 -2.10 -7.67 -7.88
N GLY A 106 -1.52 -7.07 -6.85
CA GLY A 106 -0.09 -7.06 -6.62
C GLY A 106 0.30 -6.55 -5.24
N THR A 107 1.59 -6.57 -4.97
CA THR A 107 2.19 -6.12 -3.72
C THR A 107 3.46 -5.35 -3.98
N ASN A 108 3.69 -4.27 -3.25
CA ASN A 108 4.98 -3.60 -3.17
C ASN A 108 5.63 -3.89 -1.81
N LEU A 109 6.86 -4.41 -1.79
CA LEU A 109 7.64 -4.73 -0.60
C LEU A 109 8.93 -3.90 -0.59
N TYR A 110 9.21 -3.19 0.49
CA TYR A 110 10.32 -2.24 0.56
C TYR A 110 10.84 -2.02 1.98
N PHE A 111 12.03 -1.44 2.10
CA PHE A 111 12.53 -0.90 3.35
C PHE A 111 12.21 0.59 3.44
N GLU A 112 11.78 1.05 4.62
CA GLU A 112 11.49 2.45 4.89
C GLU A 112 12.37 2.97 6.03
N ARG A 113 12.97 4.13 5.83
CA ARG A 113 13.67 4.89 6.86
C ARG A 113 12.63 5.62 7.69
N ASP A 114 12.44 5.21 8.93
CA ASP A 114 11.40 5.76 9.81
C ASP A 114 12.04 6.34 11.08
N PRO A 115 11.50 7.41 11.69
CA PRO A 115 12.16 8.05 12.82
C PRO A 115 11.95 7.22 14.10
N SER A 116 12.99 7.13 14.95
CA SER A 116 12.88 6.44 16.25
C SER A 116 11.98 7.16 17.26
N LEU A 117 11.75 8.45 17.05
CA LEU A 117 10.86 9.30 17.83
C LEU A 117 9.94 10.04 16.87
N VAL A 118 8.74 10.42 17.29
CA VAL A 118 7.87 11.32 16.52
C VAL A 118 8.60 12.65 16.32
N PRO A 119 8.96 13.06 15.09
CA PRO A 119 9.72 14.28 14.87
C PRO A 119 8.96 15.52 15.38
N GLY A 120 9.67 16.42 16.05
CA GLY A 120 9.11 17.64 16.62
C GLY A 120 10.20 18.64 17.01
N ASP A 121 9.83 19.81 17.53
CA ASP A 121 10.77 20.93 17.71
C ASP A 121 12.02 20.58 18.54
N ALA A 122 11.88 19.75 19.59
CA ALA A 122 12.99 19.32 20.44
C ALA A 122 13.77 18.10 19.87
N CYS A 123 13.24 17.46 18.83
CA CYS A 123 13.81 16.28 18.17
C CYS A 123 13.51 16.33 16.66
N PRO A 124 13.99 17.36 15.93
CA PRO A 124 13.52 17.60 14.57
C PRO A 124 14.05 16.56 13.57
N ASN A 125 15.16 15.90 13.89
CA ASN A 125 15.76 14.82 13.10
C ASN A 125 16.31 13.72 14.03
N PRO A 126 15.44 12.86 14.59
CA PRO A 126 15.87 11.77 15.47
C PRO A 126 16.64 10.69 14.67
N THR A 127 17.30 9.77 15.37
CA THR A 127 17.93 8.61 14.72
C THR A 127 16.90 7.79 13.97
N ALA A 128 17.27 7.23 12.81
CA ALA A 128 16.38 6.39 12.03
C ALA A 128 16.38 4.93 12.48
N LEU A 129 15.21 4.33 12.41
CA LEU A 129 14.97 2.90 12.35
C LEU A 129 14.75 2.49 10.89
N THR A 130 14.81 1.18 10.64
CA THR A 130 14.42 0.61 9.34
C THR A 130 13.19 -0.27 9.52
N LEU A 131 12.09 0.12 8.88
CA LEU A 131 10.90 -0.71 8.78
C LEU A 131 10.96 -1.56 7.50
N ILE A 132 10.40 -2.76 7.55
CA ILE A 132 10.14 -3.58 6.36
C ILE A 132 8.65 -3.48 6.12
N LYS A 133 8.25 -2.79 5.06
CA LYS A 133 6.85 -2.52 4.77
C LYS A 133 6.43 -3.19 3.49
N TRP A 134 5.17 -3.58 3.45
CA TRP A 134 4.53 -3.91 2.19
C TRP A 134 3.11 -3.36 2.13
N SER A 135 2.64 -3.13 0.90
CA SER A 135 1.27 -2.70 0.62
C SER A 135 0.69 -3.50 -0.54
N PRO A 136 -0.60 -3.86 -0.49
CA PRO A 136 -1.31 -4.34 -1.67
C PRO A 136 -1.51 -3.19 -2.67
N VAL A 137 -1.33 -3.49 -3.95
CA VAL A 137 -1.39 -2.51 -5.03
C VAL A 137 -2.24 -3.01 -6.19
N THR A 138 -2.77 -2.07 -6.96
CA THR A 138 -3.64 -2.35 -8.10
C THR A 138 -2.93 -2.27 -9.45
N VAL A 139 -2.18 -1.22 -9.84
CA VAL A 139 -1.26 -1.22 -11.02
C VAL A 139 -0.38 0.06 -11.05
N GLN A 140 0.76 0.18 -10.35
CA GLN A 140 1.52 1.46 -10.34
C GLN A 140 3.02 1.35 -10.49
N ALA A 141 3.58 2.46 -10.98
CA ALA A 141 5.00 2.72 -10.89
C ALA A 141 5.38 3.13 -9.46
N ALA A 142 6.56 2.70 -9.03
CA ALA A 142 7.17 3.17 -7.79
C ALA A 142 7.61 4.63 -7.93
N THR A 143 6.83 5.57 -7.40
CA THR A 143 7.08 7.02 -7.53
C THR A 143 7.13 7.75 -6.19
N ASN A 144 6.73 7.11 -5.09
CA ASN A 144 6.85 7.70 -3.76
C ASN A 144 8.30 7.51 -3.28
N ASP A 145 9.11 8.56 -3.36
CA ASP A 145 10.50 8.56 -2.89
C ASP A 145 10.65 9.00 -1.42
N GLY A 146 9.51 9.25 -0.75
CA GLY A 146 9.42 9.61 0.64
C GLY A 146 8.98 11.06 0.87
N GLN A 147 9.02 11.48 2.14
CA GLN A 147 8.61 12.82 2.54
C GLN A 147 9.34 13.28 3.78
N TYR A 148 9.44 14.59 3.96
CA TYR A 148 9.97 15.16 5.20
C TYR A 148 8.89 15.22 6.29
N GLN A 149 9.29 14.88 7.50
CA GLN A 149 8.56 15.10 8.75
C GLN A 149 9.46 15.94 9.66
N ALA A 150 9.14 17.23 9.82
CA ALA A 150 10.08 18.23 10.35
C ALA A 150 11.41 18.21 9.55
N GLN A 151 12.55 17.90 10.18
CA GLN A 151 13.85 17.78 9.51
C GLN A 151 14.24 16.32 9.23
N PHE A 152 13.38 15.35 9.55
CA PHE A 152 13.62 13.95 9.27
C PHE A 152 13.06 13.57 7.90
N HIS A 153 13.91 13.01 7.03
CA HIS A 153 13.47 12.49 5.74
C HIS A 153 13.09 11.01 5.84
N VAL A 154 11.80 10.71 5.67
CA VAL A 154 11.34 9.35 5.41
C VAL A 154 11.77 8.98 4.00
N LEU A 155 12.39 7.81 3.86
CA LEU A 155 12.99 7.36 2.59
C LEU A 155 12.64 5.92 2.32
N ILE A 156 12.59 5.57 1.04
CA ILE A 156 12.33 4.19 0.60
C ILE A 156 13.55 3.64 -0.14
N ALA A 157 13.87 2.37 0.11
CA ALA A 157 14.95 1.65 -0.57
C ALA A 157 14.62 0.15 -0.69
N GLY A 158 15.32 -0.55 -1.60
CA GLY A 158 15.16 -1.99 -1.78
C GLY A 158 13.73 -2.38 -2.16
N SER A 159 13.05 -1.56 -2.96
CA SER A 159 11.64 -1.74 -3.29
C SER A 159 11.47 -2.73 -4.44
N ASN A 160 10.66 -3.77 -4.22
CA ASN A 160 10.23 -4.74 -5.22
C ASN A 160 8.72 -4.66 -5.44
N GLY A 161 8.31 -4.81 -6.70
CA GLY A 161 6.90 -4.90 -7.08
C GLY A 161 6.60 -6.29 -7.61
N TYR A 162 5.53 -6.90 -7.11
CA TYR A 162 5.06 -8.22 -7.52
C TYR A 162 3.61 -8.13 -7.96
N MET A 163 3.32 -8.49 -9.20
CA MET A 163 1.96 -8.52 -9.73
C MET A 163 1.52 -9.95 -9.95
N LYS A 164 0.25 -10.25 -9.68
CA LYS A 164 -0.38 -11.50 -10.12
C LYS A 164 -0.18 -11.67 -11.63
N LEU A 165 0.05 -12.90 -12.06
CA LEU A 165 0.02 -13.23 -13.49
C LEU A 165 -1.33 -12.84 -14.09
N PRO A 166 -1.41 -12.53 -15.40
CA PRO A 166 -2.61 -11.93 -16.00
C PRO A 166 -3.93 -12.65 -15.68
N SER A 167 -3.97 -13.98 -15.77
CA SER A 167 -5.18 -14.76 -15.44
C SER A 167 -5.63 -14.57 -13.99
N GLN A 168 -4.68 -14.55 -13.05
CA GLN A 168 -4.95 -14.39 -11.62
C GLN A 168 -5.38 -12.96 -11.28
N ALA A 169 -4.76 -11.96 -11.92
CA ALA A 169 -5.16 -10.56 -11.77
C ALA A 169 -6.60 -10.35 -12.24
N CYS A 170 -6.97 -10.89 -13.41
CA CYS A 170 -8.33 -10.81 -13.94
C CYS A 170 -9.35 -11.50 -13.03
N SER A 171 -9.04 -12.69 -12.51
CA SER A 171 -9.90 -13.39 -11.54
C SER A 171 -10.10 -12.56 -10.27
N ALA A 172 -9.03 -12.01 -9.70
CA ALA A 172 -9.10 -11.17 -8.49
C ALA A 172 -9.99 -9.93 -8.71
N ILE A 173 -9.83 -9.24 -9.84
CA ILE A 173 -10.69 -8.10 -10.20
C ILE A 173 -12.15 -8.57 -10.34
N SER A 174 -12.43 -9.61 -11.14
CA SER A 174 -13.81 -10.09 -11.34
C SER A 174 -14.53 -10.47 -10.05
N SER A 175 -13.81 -11.07 -9.09
CA SER A 175 -14.35 -11.43 -7.78
C SER A 175 -14.69 -10.23 -6.91
N ALA A 176 -13.92 -9.14 -7.01
CA ALA A 176 -14.14 -7.93 -6.24
C ALA A 176 -15.39 -7.15 -6.69
N TRP A 177 -15.78 -7.28 -7.96
CA TRP A 177 -16.88 -6.53 -8.57
C TRP A 177 -18.17 -7.34 -8.75
N GLY A 178 -18.31 -8.50 -8.11
CA GLY A 178 -19.58 -9.24 -8.07
C GLY A 178 -19.87 -10.15 -9.25
N GLY A 179 -18.86 -10.61 -9.99
CA GLY A 179 -18.93 -11.87 -10.74
C GLY A 179 -19.74 -11.92 -12.06
N ASP A 180 -20.51 -10.91 -12.43
CA ASP A 180 -21.26 -10.95 -13.69
C ASP A 180 -20.50 -10.20 -14.80
N SER A 181 -19.99 -10.96 -15.79
CA SER A 181 -19.56 -10.53 -17.15
C SER A 181 -18.07 -10.46 -17.48
N TYR A 182 -17.17 -11.20 -16.83
CA TYR A 182 -15.78 -11.32 -17.33
C TYR A 182 -15.30 -12.76 -17.49
N SER A 183 -15.85 -13.45 -18.49
CA SER A 183 -15.28 -14.71 -19.00
C SER A 183 -14.24 -14.40 -20.09
N PHE A 184 -12.96 -14.62 -19.81
CA PHE A 184 -11.95 -14.67 -20.87
C PHE A 184 -12.12 -15.99 -21.68
N PRO A 185 -11.94 -15.96 -23.01
CA PRO A 185 -11.91 -17.18 -23.80
C PRO A 185 -10.71 -18.02 -23.36
N THR A 186 -10.95 -19.22 -22.85
CA THR A 186 -9.93 -20.18 -22.39
C THR A 186 -9.12 -20.81 -23.54
N GLY A 187 -8.77 -20.03 -24.58
CA GLY A 187 -8.11 -20.55 -25.78
C GLY A 187 -7.15 -19.61 -26.52
N ALA A 188 -6.91 -18.37 -26.06
CA ALA A 188 -5.94 -17.49 -26.71
C ALA A 188 -4.56 -17.63 -26.03
N GLY A 189 -3.58 -18.19 -26.75
CA GLY A 189 -2.20 -18.33 -26.28
C GLY A 189 -1.60 -17.01 -25.81
N GLN A 190 -0.77 -17.08 -24.76
CA GLN A 190 0.07 -16.02 -24.16
C GLN A 190 0.03 -14.66 -24.89
N GLN A 191 -0.92 -13.79 -24.54
CA GLN A 191 -0.97 -12.43 -25.06
C GLN A 191 -0.31 -11.47 -24.06
N ASN A 192 0.72 -10.77 -24.53
CA ASN A 192 1.49 -9.81 -23.75
C ASN A 192 0.69 -8.50 -23.54
N TRP A 193 1.06 -7.71 -22.54
CA TRP A 193 0.36 -6.48 -22.16
C TRP A 193 0.37 -5.39 -23.26
N GLN A 194 1.25 -5.52 -24.26
CA GLN A 194 1.40 -4.55 -25.35
C GLN A 194 0.33 -4.68 -26.46
N SER A 195 -0.42 -5.79 -26.53
CA SER A 195 -1.47 -5.96 -27.56
C SER A 195 -2.77 -5.22 -27.23
N TRP A 196 -2.92 -4.69 -26.02
CA TRP A 196 -4.13 -4.01 -25.54
C TRP A 196 -4.35 -2.59 -26.10
N THR A 197 -3.37 -2.04 -26.83
CA THR A 197 -3.48 -0.70 -27.43
C THR A 197 -3.84 -0.69 -28.91
N GLN A 198 -3.87 -1.84 -29.60
CA GLN A 198 -3.99 -1.85 -31.07
C GLN A 198 -5.23 -2.52 -31.65
N SER A 199 -6.03 -3.25 -30.86
CA SER A 199 -7.41 -3.60 -31.25
C SER A 199 -8.11 -4.36 -30.14
N ALA A 200 -8.90 -3.65 -29.34
CA ALA A 200 -9.95 -4.33 -28.60
C ALA A 200 -10.91 -4.96 -29.63
N PRO A 201 -11.17 -6.28 -29.60
CA PRO A 201 -12.13 -6.88 -30.52
C PRO A 201 -13.51 -6.25 -30.30
N ALA A 202 -14.35 -6.18 -31.34
CA ALA A 202 -15.59 -5.37 -31.38
C ALA A 202 -16.63 -5.67 -30.27
N ASN A 203 -16.43 -6.74 -29.51
CA ASN A 203 -17.19 -7.20 -28.37
C ASN A 203 -16.64 -6.71 -27.01
N PHE A 204 -15.56 -5.93 -27.00
CA PHE A 204 -15.06 -5.26 -25.82
C PHE A 204 -15.88 -3.99 -25.55
N ARG A 205 -16.72 -4.01 -24.51
CA ARG A 205 -17.30 -2.78 -23.97
C ARG A 205 -16.42 -2.35 -22.80
N ALA A 206 -15.68 -1.24 -22.98
CA ALA A 206 -15.12 -0.53 -21.83
C ALA A 206 -16.27 -0.22 -20.87
N ALA A 207 -16.08 -0.38 -19.56
CA ALA A 207 -17.10 -0.03 -18.58
C ALA A 207 -17.40 1.48 -18.71
N THR A 208 -18.52 1.82 -19.36
CA THR A 208 -18.94 3.21 -19.62
C THR A 208 -19.64 3.85 -18.42
N SER A 209 -19.79 3.11 -17.32
CA SER A 209 -20.36 3.62 -16.07
C SER A 209 -19.86 2.79 -14.90
N PHE A 210 -19.16 3.43 -13.99
CA PHE A 210 -18.89 2.91 -12.65
C PHE A 210 -20.20 2.92 -11.85
N PRO A 211 -20.68 1.78 -11.33
CA PRO A 211 -21.76 1.81 -10.37
C PRO A 211 -21.22 2.42 -9.05
N ASN A 212 -21.89 3.44 -8.52
CA ASN A 212 -21.60 4.12 -7.24
C ASN A 212 -21.67 3.20 -6.00
N ALA A 213 -21.72 1.87 -6.17
CA ALA A 213 -22.00 0.91 -5.11
C ALA A 213 -20.75 0.24 -4.49
N ALA A 214 -19.53 0.66 -4.84
CA ALA A 214 -18.34 0.29 -4.08
C ALA A 214 -18.26 1.10 -2.75
N ILE A 215 -19.30 1.02 -1.93
CA ILE A 215 -19.22 1.44 -0.53
C ILE A 215 -18.52 0.30 0.22
N ALA A 216 -17.34 0.61 0.73
CA ALA A 216 -16.50 -0.24 1.54
C ALA A 216 -17.29 -1.11 2.53
N GLY A 217 -17.12 -2.42 2.44
CA GLY A 217 -17.52 -3.35 3.48
C GLY A 217 -16.82 -2.98 4.79
N ALA A 218 -17.58 -3.02 5.88
CA ALA A 218 -17.20 -2.58 7.22
C ALA A 218 -15.97 -3.32 7.79
N GLY A 219 -14.78 -2.84 7.46
CA GLY A 219 -13.56 -3.00 8.25
C GLY A 219 -13.30 -1.70 9.00
N ARG A 220 -13.07 -1.77 10.31
CA ARG A 220 -12.75 -0.60 11.15
C ARG A 220 -11.42 0.00 10.67
N PHE A 221 -11.48 1.06 9.88
CA PHE A 221 -10.30 1.83 9.47
C PHE A 221 -10.40 3.26 10.01
N ALA A 222 -9.27 3.76 10.50
CA ALA A 222 -9.06 5.10 11.00
C ALA A 222 -9.33 6.13 9.88
N GLY A 223 -10.55 6.67 9.82
CA GLY A 223 -10.93 7.75 8.90
C GLY A 223 -10.67 9.13 9.50
N GLY A 224 -9.92 9.97 8.80
CA GLY A 224 -10.04 11.43 8.87
C GLY A 224 -11.09 11.92 7.85
N PRO A 225 -11.81 13.02 8.11
CA PRO A 225 -13.06 13.35 7.43
C PRO A 225 -12.87 13.88 5.99
N PRO A 226 -13.90 13.77 5.14
CA PRO A 226 -13.93 14.32 3.79
C PRO A 226 -14.42 15.77 3.78
N GLY A 227 -13.70 16.64 3.07
CA GLY A 227 -14.14 17.99 2.68
C GLY A 227 -12.94 18.88 2.39
N GLY A 228 -12.79 19.55 1.25
CA GLY A 228 -13.63 19.66 0.06
C GLY A 228 -12.90 20.50 -1.00
N GLY A 229 -13.51 20.64 -2.16
CA GLY A 229 -13.20 21.73 -3.11
C GLY A 229 -12.21 21.39 -4.22
N MET A 230 -12.77 21.06 -5.38
CA MET A 230 -12.09 21.11 -6.68
C MET A 230 -11.73 22.56 -7.05
N GLY A 231 -10.56 22.71 -7.68
CA GLY A 231 -10.08 23.89 -8.41
C GLY A 231 -8.56 23.74 -8.49
N GLY A 232 -7.90 23.50 -9.61
CA GLY A 232 -8.12 23.96 -10.97
C GLY A 232 -6.78 24.54 -11.41
N TRP A 233 -6.23 24.00 -12.51
CA TRP A 233 -4.89 24.20 -13.10
C TRP A 233 -3.77 23.31 -12.58
#